data_AF-A0A9P1NWL6-F1
#
_entry.id   AF-A0A9P1NWL6-F1
#
_cell.length_a   1.000
_cell.length_b   1.000
_cell.length_c   1.000
_cell.angle_alpha   90.00
_cell.angle_beta   90.00
_cell.angle_gamma   90.00
#
_symmetry.space_group_name_H-M   'P 1'
#
loop_
_entity.id
_entity.type
_entity.pdbx_description
1 polymer ?
#
loop_
_entity_poly.entity_id
_entity_poly.type
_entity_poly.pdbx_seq_one_letter_code
_entity_poly.pdbx_strand_id
1 'polypeptide(L)'
;MPLFLPYFWILPSQKSCDITIYITGNILHTDILVPVETSVFDWHQFIDLSEVGRQTSGNYRYLAMGWGDRQVYLESPTFADLQLTTALKALFIPTPSVLRVQVYQTLPVAQDLQPLNISEDNYLKLVDFLQNSFKLDSAGNPIRIGYGYGIRDSFYEAQGVYSLLRHCNTWIAEALRTARVQTPRHPSLPILLLPKARSNC
;
A
#
# COMPACT_ATOMS: atom_id res chain seq x y z
N MET A 1 35.79 4.11 18.31
CA MET A 1 35.49 3.96 16.87
C MET A 1 33.98 3.85 16.70
N PRO A 2 33.25 4.89 16.29
CA PRO A 2 31.86 4.73 15.95
C PRO A 2 31.76 4.18 14.52
N LEU A 3 31.24 2.95 14.38
CA LEU A 3 30.89 2.38 13.10
C LEU A 3 29.63 3.11 12.59
N PHE A 4 29.79 4.03 11.64
CA PHE A 4 28.68 4.57 10.87
C PHE A 4 28.17 3.50 9.91
N LEU A 5 27.08 2.81 10.27
CA LEU A 5 26.25 2.10 9.30
C LEU A 5 24.97 2.92 9.14
N PRO A 6 24.76 3.64 8.02
CA PRO A 6 23.48 4.33 7.82
C PRO A 6 22.43 3.24 7.60
N TYR A 7 21.59 3.00 8.61
CA TYR A 7 20.48 2.02 8.58
C TYR A 7 19.38 2.42 7.56
N PHE A 8 19.46 3.64 7.04
CA PHE A 8 18.55 4.28 6.10
C PHE A 8 19.25 4.75 4.84
N TRP A 9 18.49 4.89 3.76
CA TRP A 9 18.91 5.67 2.60
C TRP A 9 18.80 7.16 2.93
N ILE A 10 19.92 7.88 2.89
CA ILE A 10 19.91 9.34 3.02
C ILE A 10 19.37 9.91 1.72
N LEU A 11 18.22 10.57 1.77
CA LEU A 11 17.61 11.23 0.62
C LEU A 11 17.83 12.75 0.72
N PRO A 12 17.82 13.49 -0.40
CA PRO A 12 17.84 14.95 -0.39
C PRO A 12 16.51 15.51 0.16
N SER A 13 16.53 16.72 0.73
CA SER A 13 15.33 17.38 1.27
C SER A 13 14.33 17.70 0.17
N GLN A 14 13.04 17.58 0.48
CA GLN A 14 11.94 17.86 -0.44
C GLN A 14 11.51 19.33 -0.32
N LYS A 15 11.18 19.96 -1.45
CA LYS A 15 10.55 21.30 -1.47
C LYS A 15 9.03 21.13 -1.56
N SER A 16 8.28 22.00 -0.88
CA SER A 16 6.81 22.09 -0.96
C SER A 16 6.09 20.77 -0.66
N CYS A 17 6.05 20.39 0.62
CA CYS A 17 5.54 19.11 1.10
C CYS A 17 4.04 19.17 1.42
N ASP A 18 3.26 19.42 0.38
CA ASP A 18 1.88 19.86 0.53
C ASP A 18 0.86 18.69 0.51
N ILE A 19 1.32 17.47 0.20
CA ILE A 19 0.48 16.27 0.17
C ILE A 19 0.84 15.34 1.32
N THR A 20 -0.13 15.03 2.17
CA THR A 20 0.00 14.02 3.21
C THR A 20 -0.52 12.67 2.71
N ILE A 21 0.36 11.67 2.73
CA ILE A 21 -0.01 10.26 2.63
C ILE A 21 0.09 9.61 4.01
N TYR A 22 -0.46 8.42 4.17
CA TYR A 22 -0.36 7.67 5.42
C TYR A 22 0.08 6.25 5.15
N ILE A 23 0.74 5.67 6.13
CA ILE A 23 0.95 4.23 6.21
C ILE A 23 0.24 3.71 7.44
N THR A 24 -0.39 2.56 7.31
CA THR A 24 -1.05 1.87 8.42
C THR A 24 -0.75 0.39 8.32
N GLY A 25 -0.85 -0.32 9.43
CA GLY A 25 -0.62 -1.75 9.41
C GLY A 25 -0.87 -2.39 10.76
N ASN A 26 -0.69 -3.70 10.78
CA ASN A 26 -0.68 -4.52 11.98
C ASN A 26 0.52 -5.47 11.90
N ILE A 27 0.55 -6.51 12.74
CA ILE A 27 1.67 -7.47 12.78
C ILE A 27 1.88 -8.21 11.44
N LEU A 28 0.84 -8.35 10.62
CA LEU A 28 0.83 -9.20 9.43
C LEU A 28 0.78 -8.42 8.11
N HIS A 29 0.33 -7.16 8.10
CA HIS A 29 0.12 -6.42 6.86
C HIS A 29 0.33 -4.91 7.00
N THR A 30 0.71 -4.27 5.89
CA THR A 30 0.86 -2.83 5.77
C THR A 30 0.15 -2.33 4.52
N ASP A 31 -0.61 -1.26 4.68
CA ASP A 31 -1.32 -0.53 3.63
C ASP A 31 -0.72 0.89 3.52
N ILE A 32 -0.76 1.44 2.32
CA ILE A 32 -0.53 2.86 2.06
C ILE A 32 -1.86 3.54 1.76
N LEU A 33 -2.13 4.65 2.43
CA LEU A 33 -3.30 5.48 2.23
C LEU A 33 -2.90 6.77 1.52
N VAL A 34 -3.62 7.08 0.45
CA VAL A 34 -3.46 8.32 -0.32
C VAL A 34 -4.78 9.09 -0.35
N PRO A 35 -4.74 10.44 -0.43
CA PRO A 35 -5.93 11.21 -0.76
C PRO A 35 -6.46 10.76 -2.13
N VAL A 36 -7.79 10.67 -2.26
CA VAL A 36 -8.45 10.33 -3.52
C VAL A 36 -8.23 11.44 -4.56
N GLU A 37 -8.29 12.70 -4.14
CA GLU A 37 -8.13 13.86 -5.01
C GLU A 37 -7.10 14.81 -4.41
N THR A 38 -6.22 15.33 -5.26
CA THR A 38 -5.19 16.32 -4.94
C THR A 38 -5.11 17.36 -6.06
N SER A 39 -4.28 18.40 -5.88
CA SER A 39 -3.98 19.39 -6.93
C SER A 39 -3.38 18.79 -8.20
N VAL A 40 -2.77 17.61 -8.13
CA VAL A 40 -1.98 17.03 -9.25
C VAL A 40 -2.49 15.71 -9.77
N PHE A 41 -3.37 15.01 -9.04
CA PHE A 41 -3.94 13.74 -9.47
C PHE A 41 -5.28 13.45 -8.78
N ASP A 42 -6.19 12.83 -9.54
CA ASP A 42 -7.50 12.36 -9.11
C ASP A 42 -7.63 10.86 -9.36
N TRP A 43 -7.86 10.05 -8.33
CA TRP A 43 -8.00 8.61 -8.43
C TRP A 43 -9.30 8.15 -9.10
N HIS A 44 -10.33 8.99 -9.20
CA HIS A 44 -11.55 8.66 -9.95
C HIS A 44 -11.29 8.39 -11.44
N GLN A 45 -10.19 8.94 -11.98
CA GLN A 45 -9.81 8.71 -13.37
C GLN A 45 -9.18 7.33 -13.64
N PHE A 46 -8.84 6.58 -12.58
CA PHE A 46 -8.14 5.30 -12.69
C PHE A 46 -8.93 4.13 -12.08
N ILE A 47 -9.62 4.34 -10.95
CA ILE A 47 -10.47 3.32 -10.31
C ILE A 47 -11.86 3.91 -10.13
N ASP A 48 -12.88 3.18 -10.56
CA ASP A 48 -14.26 3.50 -10.22
C ASP A 48 -14.49 3.22 -8.72
N LEU A 49 -14.38 4.25 -7.90
CA LEU A 49 -14.54 4.15 -6.45
C LEU A 49 -15.97 3.77 -6.04
N SER A 50 -16.96 3.91 -6.93
CA SER A 50 -18.34 3.47 -6.67
C SER A 50 -18.46 1.95 -6.72
N GLU A 51 -17.54 1.26 -7.39
CA GLU A 51 -17.47 -0.21 -7.44
C GLU A 51 -16.57 -0.82 -6.36
N VAL A 52 -15.86 0.01 -5.58
CA VAL A 52 -15.02 -0.46 -4.49
C VAL A 52 -15.86 -0.83 -3.26
N GLY A 53 -16.02 -2.13 -3.07
CA GLY A 53 -16.76 -2.66 -1.93
C GLY A 53 -18.26 -2.79 -2.20
N ARG A 54 -18.98 -3.30 -1.21
CA ARG A 54 -20.42 -3.53 -1.28
C ARG A 54 -21.22 -2.25 -0.99
N GLN A 55 -20.60 -1.31 -0.28
CA GLN A 55 -21.16 0.01 -0.03
C GLN A 55 -20.68 0.97 -1.13
N THR A 56 -21.56 1.31 -2.05
CA THR A 56 -21.25 2.10 -3.24
C THR A 56 -21.49 3.60 -3.06
N SER A 57 -22.04 4.01 -1.91
CA SER A 57 -22.39 5.39 -1.61
C SER A 57 -21.48 6.01 -0.56
N GLY A 58 -20.54 6.85 -1.01
CA GLY A 58 -19.70 7.64 -0.13
C GLY A 58 -18.87 8.67 -0.87
N ASN A 59 -18.79 9.89 -0.32
CA ASN A 59 -17.75 10.84 -0.70
C ASN A 59 -16.43 10.36 -0.10
N TYR A 60 -15.76 9.44 -0.81
CA TYR A 60 -14.52 8.82 -0.37
C TYR A 60 -13.36 9.79 -0.56
N ARG A 61 -12.65 10.08 0.53
CA ARG A 61 -11.54 11.04 0.57
C ARG A 61 -10.18 10.38 0.59
N TYR A 62 -10.11 9.11 0.99
CA TYR A 62 -8.86 8.36 1.05
C TYR A 62 -9.03 6.97 0.44
N LEU A 63 -7.97 6.54 -0.22
CA LEU A 63 -7.82 5.24 -0.85
C LEU A 63 -6.65 4.52 -0.18
N ALA A 64 -6.91 3.38 0.45
CA ALA A 64 -5.88 2.49 0.97
C ALA A 64 -5.59 1.40 -0.05
N MET A 65 -4.30 1.09 -0.23
CA MET A 65 -3.83 0.01 -1.08
C MET A 65 -2.84 -0.88 -0.33
N GLY A 66 -3.07 -2.18 -0.42
CA GLY A 66 -2.20 -3.21 0.13
C GLY A 66 -1.93 -4.28 -0.91
N TRP A 67 -0.68 -4.73 -1.02
CA TRP A 67 -0.26 -5.76 -1.96
C TRP A 67 0.09 -7.04 -1.21
N GLY A 68 -0.35 -8.19 -1.69
CA GLY A 68 0.02 -9.46 -1.09
C GLY A 68 -0.38 -10.69 -1.89
N ASP A 69 -0.24 -11.85 -1.27
CA ASP A 69 -0.43 -13.16 -1.88
C ASP A 69 -1.90 -13.44 -2.26
N ARG A 70 -2.16 -13.81 -3.52
CA ARG A 70 -3.52 -14.08 -3.99
C ARG A 70 -4.25 -15.15 -3.18
N GLN A 71 -3.58 -16.27 -2.90
CA GLN A 71 -4.20 -17.42 -2.26
C GLN A 71 -4.53 -17.12 -0.80
N VAL A 72 -3.57 -16.54 -0.08
CA VAL A 72 -3.73 -16.11 1.32
C VAL A 72 -4.88 -15.10 1.45
N TYR A 73 -4.97 -14.14 0.52
CA TYR A 73 -6.02 -13.13 0.54
C TYR A 73 -7.42 -13.67 0.23
N LEU A 74 -7.53 -14.60 -0.73
CA LEU A 74 -8.82 -15.11 -1.20
C LEU A 74 -9.34 -16.32 -0.39
N GLU A 75 -8.46 -17.13 0.20
CA GLU A 75 -8.86 -18.36 0.93
C GLU A 75 -9.06 -18.13 2.44
N SER A 76 -8.61 -17.00 2.99
CA SER A 76 -8.79 -16.69 4.42
C SER A 76 -10.05 -15.84 4.62
N PRO A 77 -11.14 -16.36 5.21
CA PRO A 77 -12.40 -15.63 5.33
C PRO A 77 -12.32 -14.41 6.26
N THR A 78 -11.36 -14.38 7.19
CA THR A 78 -11.06 -13.20 8.01
C THR A 78 -9.54 -13.04 8.21
N PHE A 79 -9.08 -11.83 8.52
CA PHE A 79 -7.68 -11.59 8.93
C PHE A 79 -7.27 -12.38 10.18
N ALA A 80 -8.21 -12.73 11.05
CA ALA A 80 -7.95 -13.54 12.26
C ALA A 80 -7.73 -15.02 11.92
N ASP A 81 -8.32 -15.50 10.82
CA ASP A 81 -8.20 -16.88 10.34
C ASP A 81 -6.98 -17.11 9.42
N LEU A 82 -6.13 -16.08 9.25
CA LEU A 82 -4.82 -16.24 8.63
C LEU A 82 -4.01 -17.22 9.47
N GLN A 83 -4.06 -18.50 9.11
CA GLN A 83 -3.17 -19.48 9.70
C GLN A 83 -1.74 -19.05 9.35
N LEU A 84 -0.97 -18.68 10.38
CA LEU A 84 0.45 -18.31 10.25
C LEU A 84 1.20 -19.32 9.36
N THR A 85 0.83 -20.59 9.43
CA THR A 85 1.40 -21.68 8.63
C THR A 85 1.16 -21.54 7.12
N THR A 86 -0.02 -21.08 6.67
CA THR A 86 -0.32 -20.83 5.25
C THR A 86 0.37 -19.55 4.76
N ALA A 87 0.34 -18.48 5.57
CA ALA A 87 1.07 -17.25 5.28
C ALA A 87 2.59 -17.46 5.21
N LEU A 88 3.14 -18.35 6.05
CA LEU A 88 4.56 -18.72 6.03
C LEU A 88 4.92 -19.63 4.84
N LYS A 89 4.02 -20.51 4.38
CA LYS A 89 4.25 -21.35 3.19
C LYS A 89 4.32 -20.53 1.89
N ALA A 90 3.45 -19.52 1.76
CA ALA A 90 3.48 -18.56 0.65
C ALA A 90 4.81 -17.77 0.54
N LEU A 91 5.63 -17.76 1.59
CA LEU A 91 6.96 -17.15 1.52
C LEU A 91 7.97 -18.03 0.76
N PHE A 92 7.83 -19.36 0.79
CA PHE A 92 8.83 -20.28 0.21
C PHE A 92 8.53 -20.68 -1.24
N ILE A 93 7.29 -20.53 -1.71
CA ILE A 93 6.90 -20.79 -3.09
C ILE A 93 6.41 -19.47 -3.69
N PRO A 94 6.98 -18.98 -4.80
CA PRO A 94 6.50 -17.76 -5.44
C PRO A 94 5.07 -17.91 -5.96
N THR A 95 4.19 -16.97 -5.63
CA THR A 95 2.75 -17.01 -5.94
C THR A 95 2.28 -15.74 -6.65
N PRO A 96 1.14 -15.79 -7.38
CA PRO A 96 0.51 -14.58 -7.89
C PRO A 96 0.11 -13.63 -6.77
N SER A 97 0.19 -12.33 -7.03
CA SER A 97 -0.22 -11.29 -6.10
C SER A 97 -1.58 -10.69 -6.40
N VAL A 98 -2.18 -10.06 -5.39
CA VAL A 98 -3.40 -9.25 -5.48
C VAL A 98 -3.20 -7.91 -4.79
N LEU A 99 -3.98 -6.92 -5.23
CA LEU A 99 -4.12 -5.64 -4.57
C LEU A 99 -5.45 -5.61 -3.83
N ARG A 100 -5.41 -5.28 -2.55
CA ARG A 100 -6.57 -4.88 -1.77
C ARG A 100 -6.71 -3.38 -1.88
N VAL A 101 -7.86 -2.92 -2.34
CA VAL A 101 -8.21 -1.50 -2.42
C VAL A 101 -9.35 -1.25 -1.47
N GLN A 102 -9.17 -0.30 -0.54
CA GLN A 102 -10.17 0.06 0.47
C GLN A 102 -10.42 1.56 0.48
N VAL A 103 -11.69 1.96 0.55
CA VAL A 103 -12.10 3.37 0.51
C VAL A 103 -12.57 3.89 1.87
N TYR A 104 -12.27 5.15 2.14
CA TYR A 104 -12.55 5.82 3.40
C TYR A 104 -13.09 7.24 3.18
N GLN A 105 -14.17 7.58 3.88
CA GLN A 105 -14.70 8.96 3.89
C GLN A 105 -13.89 9.87 4.81
N THR A 106 -13.34 9.32 5.89
CA THR A 106 -12.45 9.98 6.85
C THR A 106 -11.32 9.02 7.19
N LEU A 107 -10.19 9.55 7.66
CA LEU A 107 -9.06 8.71 8.09
C LEU A 107 -9.52 7.66 9.10
N PRO A 108 -9.03 6.41 8.98
CA PRO A 108 -9.36 5.37 9.95
C PRO A 108 -8.81 5.72 11.33
N VAL A 109 -9.58 5.41 12.37
CA VAL A 109 -9.08 5.48 13.75
C VAL A 109 -8.24 4.22 14.01
N ALA A 110 -6.99 4.24 13.55
CA ALA A 110 -6.02 3.18 13.76
C ALA A 110 -4.89 3.68 14.68
N GLN A 111 -4.46 2.84 15.63
CA GLN A 111 -3.37 3.20 16.55
C GLN A 111 -2.03 3.41 15.80
N ASP A 112 -1.86 2.74 14.67
CA ASP A 112 -0.62 2.73 13.88
C ASP A 112 -0.74 3.52 12.56
N LEU A 113 -1.57 4.58 12.53
CA LEU A 113 -1.67 5.47 11.36
C LEU A 113 -0.56 6.53 11.39
N GLN A 114 0.44 6.39 10.52
CA GLN A 114 1.59 7.29 10.45
C GLN A 114 1.46 8.24 9.24
N PRO A 115 1.33 9.56 9.45
CA PRO A 115 1.36 10.54 8.37
C PRO A 115 2.77 10.74 7.82
N LEU A 116 2.86 10.99 6.52
CA LEU A 116 4.08 11.33 5.80
C LEU A 116 3.77 12.43 4.78
N ASN A 117 4.42 13.58 4.89
CA ASN A 117 4.28 14.65 3.92
C ASN A 117 5.27 14.43 2.78
N ILE A 118 4.82 14.63 1.55
CA ILE A 118 5.64 14.54 0.34
C ILE A 118 5.29 15.68 -0.62
N SER A 119 6.22 16.01 -1.50
CA SER A 119 5.96 16.97 -2.57
C SER A 119 5.04 16.42 -3.66
N GLU A 120 4.41 17.31 -4.42
CA GLU A 120 3.55 16.95 -5.56
C GLU A 120 4.29 16.04 -6.57
N ASP A 121 5.53 16.39 -6.94
CA ASP A 121 6.36 15.57 -7.83
C ASP A 121 6.60 14.14 -7.30
N ASN A 122 6.74 13.99 -5.98
CA ASN A 122 6.96 12.69 -5.37
C ASN A 122 5.65 11.92 -5.19
N TYR A 123 4.53 12.62 -5.03
CA TYR A 123 3.21 12.02 -5.08
C TYR A 123 2.89 11.48 -6.47
N LEU A 124 3.22 12.19 -7.55
CA LEU A 124 3.04 11.66 -8.92
C LEU A 124 3.88 10.41 -9.19
N LYS A 125 5.12 10.34 -8.69
CA LYS A 125 5.93 9.12 -8.77
C LYS A 125 5.33 7.97 -7.97
N LEU A 126 4.74 8.27 -6.81
CA LEU A 126 4.03 7.29 -6.01
C LEU A 126 2.79 6.77 -6.75
N VAL A 127 2.00 7.67 -7.34
CA VAL A 127 0.83 7.32 -8.15
C VAL A 127 1.23 6.39 -9.28
N ASP A 128 2.29 6.71 -10.04
CA ASP A 128 2.78 5.85 -11.12
C ASP A 128 3.18 4.45 -10.61
N PHE A 129 3.89 4.36 -9.48
CA PHE A 129 4.20 3.07 -8.84
C PHE A 129 2.94 2.28 -8.46
N LEU A 130 1.95 2.96 -7.89
CA LEU A 130 0.70 2.33 -7.45
C LEU A 130 -0.12 1.86 -8.65
N GLN A 131 -0.26 2.68 -9.71
CA GLN A 131 -0.94 2.29 -10.96
C GLN A 131 -0.26 1.10 -11.63
N ASN A 132 1.08 1.11 -11.72
CA ASN A 132 1.87 0.00 -12.27
C ASN A 132 1.83 -1.27 -11.41
N SER A 133 1.28 -1.22 -10.20
CA SER A 133 1.05 -2.41 -9.39
C SER A 133 -0.23 -3.16 -9.80
N PHE A 134 -1.16 -2.53 -10.53
CA PHE A 134 -2.37 -3.19 -11.04
C PHE A 134 -2.09 -3.92 -12.35
N LYS A 135 -2.79 -5.04 -12.57
CA LYS A 135 -3.01 -5.53 -13.94
C LYS A 135 -4.25 -4.84 -14.51
N LEU A 136 -4.13 -4.43 -15.76
CA LEU A 136 -5.17 -3.73 -16.50
C LEU A 136 -5.77 -4.66 -17.55
N ASP A 137 -7.05 -4.48 -17.85
CA ASP A 137 -7.72 -5.13 -18.96
C ASP A 137 -7.31 -4.49 -20.32
N SER A 138 -7.89 -4.97 -21.41
CA SER A 138 -7.63 -4.44 -22.75
C SER A 138 -8.08 -2.98 -22.95
N ALA A 139 -8.94 -2.46 -22.07
CA ALA A 139 -9.42 -1.08 -22.09
C ALA A 139 -8.60 -0.17 -21.16
N GLY A 140 -7.61 -0.71 -20.44
CA GLY A 140 -6.77 0.04 -19.50
C GLY A 140 -7.36 0.16 -18.09
N ASN A 141 -8.42 -0.57 -17.76
CA ASN A 141 -9.05 -0.50 -16.44
C ASN A 141 -8.46 -1.56 -15.48
N PRO A 142 -8.32 -1.24 -14.18
CA PRO A 142 -7.95 -2.22 -13.16
C PRO A 142 -8.89 -3.43 -13.12
N ILE A 143 -8.33 -4.64 -13.19
CA ILE A 143 -9.14 -5.87 -13.18
C ILE A 143 -9.56 -6.21 -11.75
N ARG A 144 -10.83 -5.94 -11.41
CA ARG A 144 -11.43 -6.33 -10.12
C ARG A 144 -11.76 -7.83 -10.12
N ILE A 145 -11.39 -8.54 -9.05
CA ILE A 145 -11.57 -9.99 -8.92
C ILE A 145 -12.52 -10.40 -7.80
N GLY A 146 -12.96 -9.46 -6.97
CA GLY A 146 -13.94 -9.75 -5.93
C GLY A 146 -14.06 -8.65 -4.87
N TYR A 147 -14.98 -8.84 -3.94
CA TYR A 147 -15.06 -8.01 -2.73
C TYR A 147 -13.96 -8.40 -1.75
N GLY A 148 -13.51 -7.41 -0.97
CA GLY A 148 -12.61 -7.63 0.14
C GLY A 148 -13.33 -8.13 1.39
N TYR A 149 -12.64 -8.02 2.52
CA TYR A 149 -13.10 -8.54 3.81
C TYR A 149 -14.26 -7.74 4.40
N GLY A 150 -14.31 -6.44 4.13
CA GLY A 150 -15.30 -5.51 4.63
C GLY A 150 -16.34 -5.12 3.58
N ILE A 151 -17.09 -4.07 3.92
CA ILE A 151 -18.11 -3.48 3.05
C ILE A 151 -17.55 -2.40 2.11
N ARG A 152 -16.30 -1.98 2.28
CA ARG A 152 -15.66 -0.84 1.58
C ARG A 152 -14.34 -1.20 0.92
N ASP A 153 -14.12 -2.48 0.62
CA ASP A 153 -12.91 -2.96 -0.02
C ASP A 153 -13.19 -3.98 -1.12
N SER A 154 -12.28 -4.06 -2.08
CA SER A 154 -12.30 -5.01 -3.18
C SER A 154 -10.88 -5.46 -3.51
N PHE A 155 -10.79 -6.66 -4.08
CA PHE A 155 -9.55 -7.22 -4.58
C PHE A 155 -9.42 -6.97 -6.07
N TYR A 156 -8.20 -6.70 -6.50
CA TYR A 156 -7.80 -6.47 -7.89
C TYR A 156 -6.63 -7.38 -8.24
N GLU A 157 -6.53 -7.76 -9.51
CA GLU A 157 -5.33 -8.41 -10.05
C GLU A 157 -4.12 -7.48 -9.90
N ALA A 158 -3.00 -8.00 -9.40
CA ALA A 158 -1.77 -7.25 -9.25
C ALA A 158 -0.65 -7.77 -10.14
N GLN A 159 0.27 -6.88 -10.52
CA GLN A 159 1.54 -7.24 -11.11
C GLN A 159 2.53 -7.72 -10.05
N GLY A 160 3.41 -8.62 -10.45
CA GLY A 160 4.46 -9.18 -9.60
C GLY A 160 4.13 -10.57 -9.06
N VAL A 161 5.08 -11.06 -8.27
CA VAL A 161 5.07 -12.40 -7.67
C VAL A 161 5.41 -12.22 -6.20
N TYR A 162 4.56 -12.74 -5.32
CA TYR A 162 4.76 -12.72 -3.88
C TYR A 162 5.76 -13.80 -3.48
N SER A 163 6.66 -13.49 -2.56
CA SER A 163 7.70 -14.41 -2.05
C SER A 163 8.27 -13.93 -0.72
N LEU A 164 9.15 -14.72 -0.10
CA LEU A 164 9.89 -14.33 1.12
C LEU A 164 10.69 -13.02 0.94
N LEU A 165 11.19 -12.75 -0.26
CA LEU A 165 12.01 -11.56 -0.54
C LEU A 165 11.17 -10.38 -1.03
N ARG A 166 9.93 -10.63 -1.48
CA ARG A 166 9.01 -9.60 -1.98
C ARG A 166 7.60 -9.86 -1.46
N HIS A 167 7.28 -9.18 -0.36
CA HIS A 167 6.02 -9.26 0.37
C HIS A 167 5.42 -7.86 0.58
N CYS A 168 4.31 -7.75 1.33
CA CYS A 168 3.59 -6.50 1.57
C CYS A 168 4.51 -5.35 2.03
N ASN A 169 5.35 -5.58 3.03
CA ASN A 169 6.22 -4.55 3.60
C ASN A 169 7.33 -4.10 2.65
N THR A 170 7.88 -5.01 1.83
CA THR A 170 8.87 -4.61 0.82
C THR A 170 8.21 -3.80 -0.30
N TRP A 171 6.98 -4.15 -0.68
CA TRP A 171 6.20 -3.38 -1.65
C TRP A 171 5.89 -1.97 -1.13
N ILE A 172 5.45 -1.83 0.13
CA ILE A 172 5.28 -0.51 0.77
C ILE A 172 6.60 0.25 0.82
N ALA A 173 7.72 -0.41 1.17
CA ALA A 173 9.02 0.25 1.19
C ALA A 173 9.48 0.72 -0.20
N GLU A 174 9.20 -0.03 -1.26
CA GLU A 174 9.42 0.36 -2.66
C GLU A 174 8.58 1.59 -3.02
N ALA A 175 7.29 1.58 -2.68
CA ALA A 175 6.38 2.72 -2.88
C ALA A 175 6.90 3.99 -2.19
N LEU A 176 7.24 3.88 -0.90
CA LEU A 176 7.77 4.98 -0.10
C LEU A 176 9.10 5.51 -0.64
N ARG A 177 10.04 4.62 -1.04
CA ARG A 177 11.32 5.06 -1.61
C ARG A 177 11.14 5.77 -2.96
N THR A 178 10.17 5.34 -3.77
CA THR A 178 9.78 6.01 -5.02
C THR A 178 9.28 7.43 -4.74
N ALA A 179 8.52 7.60 -3.66
CA ALA A 179 8.08 8.89 -3.12
C ALA A 179 9.16 9.67 -2.33
N ARG A 180 10.43 9.23 -2.37
CA ARG A 180 11.55 9.82 -1.62
C ARG A 180 11.31 9.90 -0.10
N VAL A 181 10.58 8.93 0.45
CA VAL A 181 10.45 8.69 1.88
C VAL A 181 11.50 7.67 2.32
N GLN A 182 12.18 7.97 3.43
CA GLN A 182 13.20 7.08 3.98
C GLN A 182 12.56 5.86 4.63
N THR A 183 13.06 4.67 4.33
CA THR A 183 12.64 3.41 4.95
C THR A 183 13.85 2.56 5.34
N PRO A 184 13.72 1.63 6.30
CA PRO A 184 14.78 0.66 6.61
C PRO A 184 15.17 -0.14 5.37
N ARG A 185 16.43 -0.58 5.26
CA ARG A 185 16.87 -1.43 4.15
C ARG A 185 16.13 -2.77 4.06
N HIS A 186 15.86 -3.38 5.21
CA HIS A 186 15.17 -4.67 5.32
C HIS A 186 13.86 -4.52 6.10
N PRO A 187 12.73 -4.23 5.41
CA PRO A 187 11.44 -4.07 6.04
C PRO A 187 10.75 -5.43 6.26
N SER A 188 11.42 -6.39 6.89
CA SER A 188 10.90 -7.77 7.02
C SER A 188 9.61 -7.84 7.85
N LEU A 189 9.42 -6.92 8.81
CA LEU A 189 8.22 -6.84 9.65
C LEU A 189 7.57 -5.44 9.60
N PRO A 190 6.24 -5.32 9.67
CA PRO A 190 5.52 -4.04 9.70
C PRO A 190 6.01 -3.09 10.81
N ILE A 191 6.25 -3.65 12.00
CA ILE A 191 6.74 -2.92 13.18
C ILE A 191 8.12 -2.29 12.96
N LEU A 192 8.87 -2.76 11.96
CA LEU A 192 10.15 -2.16 11.59
C LEU A 192 9.98 -1.03 10.58
N LEU A 193 8.86 -0.97 9.84
CA LEU A 193 8.61 0.00 8.79
C LEU A 193 7.90 1.26 9.32
N LEU A 194 6.77 1.10 10.01
CA LEU A 194 5.91 2.21 10.45
C LEU A 194 6.64 3.26 11.32
N PRO A 195 7.33 2.90 12.43
CA PRO A 195 8.00 3.90 13.28
C PRO A 195 9.29 4.48 12.67
N LYS A 196 9.74 3.93 11.54
CA LYS A 196 11.02 4.26 10.91
C LYS A 196 10.85 5.02 9.60
N ALA A 197 9.66 5.02 9.01
CA ALA A 197 9.38 5.80 7.82
C ALA A 197 9.47 7.29 8.15
N ARG A 198 10.30 8.02 7.40
CA ARG A 198 10.43 9.47 7.58
C ARG A 198 10.39 10.16 6.22
N SER A 199 9.48 11.12 6.09
CA SER A 199 9.58 12.12 5.04
C SER A 199 10.91 12.86 5.20
N ASN A 200 11.43 13.36 4.08
CA ASN A 200 12.53 14.33 4.13
C ASN A 200 12.05 15.76 3.87
N CYS A 201 10.78 15.94 4.21
CA CYS A 201 10.18 17.12 4.78
C CYS A 201 10.39 17.00 6.30
#